data_AF-A0A8C6VY02-F1
#
_entry.id   AF-A0A8C6VY02-F1
#
_cell.length_a   1.000
_cell.length_b   1.000
_cell.length_c   1.000
_cell.angle_alpha   90.00
_cell.angle_beta   90.00
_cell.angle_gamma   90.00
#
_symmetry.space_group_name_H-M   'P 1'
#
loop_
_entity.id
_entity.type
_entity.pdbx_description
1 polymer ?
#
loop_
_entity_poly.entity_id
_entity_poly.type
_entity_poly.pdbx_seq_one_letter_code
_entity_poly.pdbx_strand_id
1 'polypeptide(L)'
;GAAARHGLQQRMVGQRILFLVRMQHIILKLSESTHVLQPFLPSILDGLVQLAAQFSSDVLTLVMETLCIVCTVDPAFTTSAENKICPLTIAIFLKYNNDPVVTSLVQDIFKELAQIEGCQGPMQMRLIPTLVSIMQAPPDKIPSALCSTSVDILTTVVRNTKPPLSELLVCQAFPVVAQCTIRTDDNTIMQNGGECLRAYVSVALEQIAQWRDEQGNSGLWYVMQVVNQLLDPRTSEFTAAFVGRLVSTLISRAGTELGDQLDQILRAILSKMQQAETLSVMQSLIMVFAHLVHSQLEPLLEFLCSLPGPTGKPALEFVMTEWMSRQHLFYGQYEGKVSTVALCKLLQHSINADDKRLQDIMVKGDEIYSAEDGIRTRSKSAKNPERWTNIPLLVKIYKLIINELSTVMEANASRGNTADWSQDSKGEDDDDDDEGLAGQLLSDLIASSKYDDDYYEDDDEDDPDALKDPIYQIDLQAYLTDFLTQFSQQPCYSMFSGHLNNTERQTLQTIGL
;
A
#
# COMPACT_ATOMS: atom_id res chain seq x y z
N GLY A 1 3.85 48.49 14.40
CA GLY A 1 2.43 48.79 14.11
C GLY A 1 2.11 48.65 12.63
N ALA A 2 2.54 49.61 11.79
CA ALA A 2 2.24 49.62 10.36
C ALA A 2 2.92 48.49 9.56
N ALA A 3 4.19 48.16 9.85
CA ALA A 3 4.90 47.06 9.18
C ALA A 3 4.29 45.67 9.45
N ALA A 4 3.78 45.44 10.67
CA ALA A 4 3.10 44.19 11.04
C ALA A 4 1.73 44.05 10.33
N ARG A 5 0.98 45.15 10.20
CA ARG A 5 -0.29 45.17 9.45
C ARG A 5 -0.07 44.99 7.95
N HIS A 6 0.98 45.58 7.38
CA HIS A 6 1.35 45.42 5.98
C HIS A 6 1.78 43.98 5.65
N GLY A 7 2.51 43.31 6.56
CA GLY A 7 2.88 41.90 6.43
C GLY A 7 1.67 40.94 6.53
N LEU A 8 0.72 41.22 7.42
CA LEU A 8 -0.54 40.46 7.52
C LEU A 8 -1.43 40.63 6.29
N GLN A 9 -1.50 41.84 5.72
CA GLN A 9 -2.31 42.13 4.55
C GLN A 9 -1.72 41.52 3.27
N GLN A 10 -0.39 41.53 3.11
CA GLN A 10 0.29 40.82 2.02
C GLN A 10 0.15 39.29 2.13
N ARG A 11 0.22 38.73 3.34
CA ARG A 11 -0.04 37.30 3.58
C ARG A 11 -1.45 36.88 3.18
N MET A 12 -2.47 37.65 3.56
CA MET A 12 -3.86 37.39 3.17
C MET A 12 -4.09 37.50 1.66
N VAL A 13 -3.46 38.47 0.99
CA VAL A 13 -3.56 38.62 -0.47
C VAL A 13 -2.85 37.48 -1.20
N GLY A 14 -1.66 37.08 -0.75
CA GLY A 14 -0.93 35.93 -1.30
C GLY A 14 -1.71 34.63 -1.16
N GLN A 15 -2.27 34.36 0.03
CA GLN A 15 -3.13 33.19 0.27
C GLN A 15 -4.37 33.20 -0.62
N ARG A 16 -5.02 34.35 -0.82
CA ARG A 16 -6.17 34.47 -1.73
C ARG A 16 -5.80 34.23 -3.18
N ILE A 17 -4.63 34.69 -3.64
CA ILE A 17 -4.15 34.45 -5.02
C ILE A 17 -3.84 32.97 -5.23
N LEU A 18 -3.14 32.33 -4.29
CA LEU A 18 -2.87 30.89 -4.33
C LEU A 18 -4.17 30.06 -4.35
N PHE A 19 -5.15 30.44 -3.52
CA PHE A 19 -6.46 29.79 -3.48
C PHE A 19 -7.25 29.98 -4.79
N LEU A 20 -7.18 31.17 -5.39
CA LEU A 20 -7.78 31.44 -6.69
C LEU A 20 -7.12 30.63 -7.81
N VAL A 21 -5.79 30.47 -7.80
CA VAL A 21 -5.08 29.62 -8.77
C VAL A 21 -5.52 28.16 -8.64
N ARG A 22 -5.69 27.63 -7.41
CA ARG A 22 -6.19 26.26 -7.19
C ARG A 22 -7.63 26.10 -7.69
N MET A 23 -8.54 26.99 -7.27
CA MET A 23 -9.94 27.00 -7.73
C MET A 23 -10.02 27.05 -9.25
N GLN A 24 -9.25 27.94 -9.86
CA GLN A 24 -9.26 28.12 -11.30
C GLN A 24 -8.65 26.92 -12.02
N HIS A 25 -7.60 26.28 -11.49
CA HIS A 25 -7.08 25.04 -12.04
C HIS A 25 -8.10 23.89 -11.97
N ILE A 26 -8.72 23.67 -10.81
CA ILE A 26 -9.72 22.59 -10.62
C ILE A 26 -10.89 22.78 -11.59
N ILE A 27 -11.43 23.99 -11.66
CA ILE A 27 -12.54 24.32 -12.57
C ILE A 27 -12.12 24.12 -14.04
N LEU A 28 -10.91 24.54 -14.42
CA LEU A 28 -10.44 24.44 -15.80
C LEU A 28 -10.01 23.04 -16.22
N LYS A 29 -9.56 22.20 -15.27
CA LYS A 29 -9.26 20.78 -15.50
C LYS A 29 -10.55 20.00 -15.73
N LEU A 30 -11.60 20.29 -14.95
CA LEU A 30 -12.94 19.74 -15.14
C LEU A 30 -13.60 20.20 -16.45
N SER A 31 -13.21 21.36 -16.97
CA SER A 31 -13.75 21.91 -18.22
C SER A 31 -12.83 21.77 -19.45
N GLU A 32 -11.78 20.94 -19.37
CA GLU A 32 -10.75 20.73 -20.41
C GLU A 32 -10.19 22.03 -21.05
N SER A 33 -10.18 23.13 -20.30
CA SER A 33 -9.86 24.48 -20.81
C SER A 33 -8.56 25.03 -20.24
N THR A 34 -7.60 24.15 -19.91
CA THR A 34 -6.29 24.49 -19.33
C THR A 34 -5.45 25.39 -20.23
N HIS A 35 -5.72 25.41 -21.54
CA HIS A 35 -5.08 26.30 -22.53
C HIS A 35 -5.21 27.80 -22.17
N VAL A 36 -6.26 28.20 -21.45
CA VAL A 36 -6.46 29.59 -21.02
C VAL A 36 -5.42 30.02 -19.98
N LEU A 37 -4.85 29.09 -19.22
CA LEU A 37 -3.83 29.37 -18.20
C LEU A 37 -2.41 29.44 -18.76
N GLN A 38 -2.14 28.83 -19.92
CA GLN A 38 -0.79 28.71 -20.49
C GLN A 38 -0.01 30.04 -20.56
N PRO A 39 -0.61 31.18 -21.00
CA PRO A 39 0.11 32.45 -21.08
C PRO A 39 0.57 32.99 -19.72
N PHE A 40 -0.09 32.57 -18.63
CA PHE A 40 0.17 33.05 -17.27
C PHE A 40 1.15 32.17 -16.51
N LEU A 41 1.42 30.93 -16.97
CA LEU A 41 2.29 29.97 -16.28
C LEU A 41 3.68 30.52 -15.94
N PRO A 42 4.39 31.26 -16.82
CA PRO A 42 5.70 31.82 -16.47
C PRO A 42 5.62 32.81 -15.30
N SER A 43 4.61 33.68 -15.30
CA SER A 43 4.41 34.68 -14.25
C SER A 43 3.97 34.05 -12.92
N ILE A 44 3.12 33.03 -12.98
CA ILE A 44 2.70 32.27 -11.81
C ILE A 44 3.90 31.58 -11.18
N LEU A 45 4.71 30.87 -11.97
CA LEU A 45 5.90 30.18 -11.49
C LEU A 45 6.89 31.14 -10.82
N ASP A 46 7.22 32.25 -11.48
CA ASP A 46 8.14 33.24 -10.91
C ASP A 46 7.61 33.81 -9.57
N GLY A 47 6.29 34.03 -9.47
CA GLY A 47 5.63 34.42 -8.23
C GLY A 47 5.74 33.35 -7.13
N LEU A 48 5.49 32.08 -7.46
CA LEU A 48 5.61 30.96 -6.52
C LEU A 48 7.05 30.81 -6.00
N VAL A 49 8.05 30.90 -6.88
CA VAL A 49 9.47 30.84 -6.51
C VAL A 49 9.83 31.97 -5.54
N GLN A 50 9.36 33.20 -5.80
CA GLN A 50 9.60 34.33 -4.90
C GLN A 50 8.92 34.16 -3.54
N LEU A 51 7.70 33.63 -3.51
CA LEU A 51 6.98 33.35 -2.27
C LEU A 51 7.66 32.25 -1.44
N ALA A 52 8.11 31.17 -2.09
CA ALA A 52 8.86 30.09 -1.43
C ALA A 52 10.16 30.58 -0.77
N ALA A 53 10.81 31.59 -1.36
CA ALA A 53 12.02 32.19 -0.80
C ALA A 53 11.76 33.08 0.44
N GLN A 54 10.56 33.66 0.55
CA GLN A 54 10.24 34.67 1.58
C GLN A 54 9.46 34.11 2.77
N PHE A 55 8.73 33.02 2.59
CA PHE A 55 7.81 32.49 3.59
C PHE A 55 8.15 31.03 3.95
N SER A 56 7.76 30.63 5.17
CA SER A 56 7.90 29.28 5.74
C SER A 56 6.58 28.83 6.36
N SER A 57 6.49 27.57 6.80
CA SER A 57 5.26 26.96 7.37
C SER A 57 4.15 26.86 6.31
N ASP A 58 2.91 27.15 6.69
CA ASP A 58 1.68 26.89 5.92
C ASP A 58 1.65 27.59 4.56
N VAL A 59 2.31 28.75 4.45
CA VAL A 59 2.43 29.47 3.17
C VAL A 59 3.33 28.71 2.19
N LEU A 60 4.40 28.06 2.69
CA LEU A 60 5.27 27.25 1.84
C LEU A 60 4.53 25.99 1.36
N THR A 61 3.78 25.34 2.25
CA THR A 61 2.91 24.20 1.89
C THR A 61 1.97 24.58 0.74
N LEU A 62 1.25 25.69 0.88
CA LEU A 62 0.33 26.17 -0.15
C LEU A 62 1.05 26.50 -1.48
N VAL A 63 2.26 27.07 -1.41
CA VAL A 63 3.09 27.33 -2.59
C VAL A 63 3.51 26.03 -3.28
N MET A 64 3.91 25.01 -2.51
CA MET A 64 4.34 23.71 -3.03
C MET A 64 3.19 22.93 -3.66
N GLU A 65 2.01 22.91 -3.01
CA GLU A 65 0.78 22.35 -3.58
C GLU A 65 0.42 23.03 -4.91
N THR A 66 0.48 24.36 -4.95
CA THR A 66 0.17 25.11 -6.17
C THR A 66 1.22 24.87 -7.25
N LEU A 67 2.50 24.73 -6.88
CA LEU A 67 3.57 24.41 -7.81
C LEU A 67 3.38 23.02 -8.43
N CYS A 68 3.01 22.01 -7.63
CA CYS A 68 2.68 20.67 -8.11
C CYS A 68 1.55 20.73 -9.16
N ILE A 69 0.48 21.45 -8.85
CA ILE A 69 -0.62 21.68 -9.77
C ILE A 69 -0.15 22.35 -11.07
N VAL A 70 0.68 23.40 -10.98
CA VAL A 70 1.23 24.11 -12.14
C VAL A 70 2.03 23.17 -13.06
N CYS A 71 2.78 22.21 -12.49
CA CYS A 71 3.53 21.21 -13.28
C CYS A 71 2.62 20.35 -14.17
N THR A 72 1.36 20.14 -13.77
CA THR A 72 0.39 19.29 -14.49
C THR A 72 -0.35 20.01 -15.62
N VAL A 73 -0.24 21.35 -15.73
CA VAL A 73 -1.06 22.15 -16.67
C VAL A 73 -0.59 22.00 -18.12
N ASP A 74 0.71 22.11 -18.35
CA ASP A 74 1.32 22.00 -19.67
C ASP A 74 2.72 21.35 -19.57
N PRO A 75 2.89 20.10 -20.03
CA PRO A 75 4.17 19.42 -20.01
C PRO A 75 5.30 20.15 -20.75
N ALA A 76 4.97 20.92 -21.80
CA ALA A 76 5.97 21.67 -22.56
C ALA A 76 6.51 22.85 -21.74
N PHE A 77 5.63 23.60 -21.10
CA PHE A 77 6.02 24.63 -20.13
C PHE A 77 6.85 24.04 -18.98
N THR A 78 6.38 22.97 -18.35
CA THR A 78 7.08 22.33 -17.22
C THR A 78 8.48 21.88 -17.61
N THR A 79 8.64 21.30 -18.81
CA THR A 79 9.97 20.96 -19.37
C THR A 79 10.87 22.19 -19.54
N SER A 80 10.34 23.29 -20.06
CA SER A 80 11.11 24.54 -20.22
C SER A 80 11.51 25.18 -18.88
N ALA A 81 10.74 24.92 -17.83
CA ALA A 81 10.89 25.49 -16.50
C ALA A 81 11.53 24.55 -15.46
N GLU A 82 11.86 23.31 -15.84
CA GLU A 82 12.45 22.30 -14.97
C GLU A 82 13.71 22.82 -14.26
N ASN A 83 14.50 23.64 -14.97
CA ASN A 83 15.72 24.26 -14.45
C ASN A 83 15.49 25.25 -13.30
N LYS A 84 14.25 25.68 -13.05
CA LYS A 84 13.83 26.46 -11.88
C LYS A 84 13.11 25.59 -10.87
N ILE A 85 12.20 24.74 -11.33
CA ILE A 85 11.33 23.91 -10.48
C ILE A 85 12.16 22.88 -9.71
N CYS A 86 12.97 22.09 -10.40
CA CYS A 86 13.73 21.00 -9.79
C CYS A 86 14.74 21.51 -8.72
N PRO A 87 15.58 22.54 -8.98
CA PRO A 87 16.45 23.09 -7.95
C PRO A 87 15.71 23.68 -6.74
N LEU A 88 14.56 24.31 -6.95
CA LEU A 88 13.73 24.82 -5.86
C LEU A 88 13.23 23.67 -4.99
N THR A 89 12.68 22.62 -5.60
CA THR A 89 12.20 21.42 -4.90
C THR A 89 13.33 20.73 -4.13
N ILE A 90 14.52 20.58 -4.72
CA ILE A 90 15.70 20.03 -4.03
C ILE A 90 16.08 20.91 -2.82
N ALA A 91 16.10 22.24 -2.98
CA ALA A 91 16.45 23.15 -1.89
C ALA A 91 15.44 23.09 -0.73
N ILE A 92 14.15 22.96 -1.05
CA ILE A 92 13.08 22.82 -0.05
C ILE A 92 13.18 21.46 0.65
N PHE A 93 13.38 20.39 -0.09
CA PHE A 93 13.65 19.05 0.44
C PHE A 93 14.79 19.08 1.48
N LEU A 94 15.96 19.58 1.10
CA LEU A 94 17.12 19.60 1.98
C LEU A 94 16.89 20.46 3.23
N LYS A 95 16.13 21.56 3.10
CA LYS A 95 15.88 22.50 4.19
C LYS A 95 14.80 22.01 5.17
N TYR A 96 13.78 21.31 4.69
CA TYR A 96 12.58 20.95 5.47
C TYR A 96 12.34 19.43 5.54
N ASN A 97 13.39 18.62 5.43
CA ASN A 97 13.32 17.15 5.48
C ASN A 97 12.69 16.57 6.76
N ASN A 98 12.58 17.34 7.84
CA ASN A 98 11.93 16.93 9.08
C ASN A 98 10.42 17.20 9.11
N ASP A 99 9.85 17.84 8.08
CA ASP A 99 8.43 18.14 7.96
C ASP A 99 7.77 17.13 7.00
N PRO A 100 6.95 16.19 7.51
CA PRO A 100 6.32 15.17 6.68
C PRO A 100 5.41 15.74 5.57
N VAL A 101 4.74 16.87 5.85
CA VAL A 101 3.83 17.50 4.88
C VAL A 101 4.63 18.08 3.72
N VAL A 102 5.73 18.79 4.01
CA VAL A 102 6.60 19.32 2.96
C VAL A 102 7.27 18.20 2.19
N THR A 103 7.68 17.13 2.86
CA THR A 103 8.28 15.95 2.23
C THR A 103 7.32 15.27 1.25
N SER A 104 6.05 15.10 1.61
CA SER A 104 5.02 14.57 0.71
C SER A 104 4.87 15.45 -0.55
N LEU A 105 4.76 16.77 -0.39
CA LEU A 105 4.66 17.68 -1.54
C LEU A 105 5.90 17.71 -2.43
N VAL A 106 7.09 17.54 -1.84
CA VAL A 106 8.34 17.36 -2.58
C VAL A 106 8.27 16.10 -3.44
N GLN A 107 7.79 14.98 -2.89
CA GLN A 107 7.62 13.74 -3.65
C GLN A 107 6.60 13.90 -4.77
N ASP A 108 5.48 14.59 -4.53
CA ASP A 108 4.47 14.85 -5.56
C ASP A 108 5.05 15.64 -6.74
N ILE A 109 5.84 16.69 -6.48
CA ILE A 109 6.48 17.44 -7.57
C ILE A 109 7.47 16.57 -8.34
N PHE A 110 8.27 15.73 -7.66
CA PHE A 110 9.17 14.81 -8.36
C PHE A 110 8.43 13.71 -9.13
N LYS A 111 7.27 13.25 -8.64
CA LYS A 111 6.36 12.35 -9.36
C LYS A 111 5.92 13.00 -10.67
N GLU A 112 5.39 14.21 -10.63
CA GLU A 112 4.96 14.94 -11.83
C GLU A 112 6.10 15.17 -12.82
N LEU A 113 7.28 15.57 -12.34
CA LEU A 113 8.46 15.75 -13.20
C LEU A 113 8.95 14.43 -13.81
N ALA A 114 8.92 13.32 -13.06
CA ALA A 114 9.35 12.01 -13.54
C ALA A 114 8.43 11.46 -14.66
N GLN A 115 7.14 11.80 -14.63
CA GLN A 115 6.18 11.39 -15.66
C GLN A 115 6.37 12.13 -17.00
N ILE A 116 7.04 13.29 -17.00
CA ILE A 116 7.30 14.10 -18.19
C ILE A 116 8.68 13.72 -18.78
N GLU A 117 8.67 13.08 -19.95
CA GLU A 117 9.88 12.59 -20.63
C GLU A 117 10.96 13.67 -20.82
N GLY A 118 10.57 14.90 -21.18
CA GLY A 118 11.50 16.03 -21.32
C GLY A 118 12.16 16.48 -20.01
N CYS A 119 11.56 16.18 -18.86
CA CYS A 119 12.10 16.53 -17.54
C CYS A 119 13.01 15.44 -16.97
N GLN A 120 12.81 14.17 -17.33
CA GLN A 120 13.48 13.02 -16.71
C GLN A 120 15.01 13.16 -16.68
N GLY A 121 15.64 13.38 -17.84
CA GLY A 121 17.10 13.51 -17.93
C GLY A 121 17.66 14.68 -17.10
N PRO A 122 17.21 15.93 -17.35
CA PRO A 122 17.64 17.10 -16.57
C PRO A 122 17.38 16.98 -15.07
N MET A 123 16.21 16.46 -14.67
CA MET A 123 15.85 16.26 -13.26
C MET A 123 16.79 15.24 -12.61
N GLN A 124 16.97 14.07 -13.23
CA GLN A 124 17.82 13.01 -12.71
C GLN A 124 19.26 13.49 -12.54
N MET A 125 19.81 14.24 -13.52
CA MET A 125 21.16 14.81 -13.45
C MET A 125 21.37 15.78 -12.27
N ARG A 126 20.30 16.41 -11.75
CA ARG A 126 20.37 17.31 -10.58
C ARG A 126 20.04 16.61 -9.27
N LEU A 127 19.02 15.75 -9.28
CA LEU A 127 18.48 15.11 -8.08
C LEU A 127 19.31 13.90 -7.64
N ILE A 128 19.62 12.98 -8.56
CA ILE A 128 20.23 11.70 -8.20
C ILE A 128 21.58 11.85 -7.50
N PRO A 129 22.51 12.74 -7.93
CA PRO A 129 23.76 12.95 -7.19
C PRO A 129 23.54 13.40 -5.74
N THR A 130 22.49 14.19 -5.49
CA THR A 130 22.12 14.61 -4.13
C THR A 130 21.64 13.43 -3.30
N LEU A 131 20.71 12.62 -3.83
CA LEU A 131 20.19 11.43 -3.14
C LEU A 131 21.31 10.40 -2.85
N VAL A 132 22.16 10.16 -3.85
CA VAL A 132 23.34 9.28 -3.72
C VAL A 132 24.28 9.78 -2.63
N SER A 133 24.59 11.08 -2.62
CA SER A 133 25.45 11.67 -1.59
C SER A 133 24.87 11.52 -0.18
N ILE A 134 23.55 11.60 -0.01
CA ILE A 134 22.90 11.38 1.28
C ILE A 134 23.01 9.91 1.68
N MET A 135 22.64 8.98 0.81
CA MET A 135 22.68 7.54 1.11
C MET A 135 24.09 6.99 1.36
N GLN A 136 25.12 7.62 0.80
CA GLN A 136 26.54 7.26 1.03
C GLN A 136 27.14 7.95 2.27
N ALA A 137 26.47 8.96 2.83
CA ALA A 137 27.02 9.68 3.97
C ALA A 137 27.07 8.74 5.21
N PRO A 138 28.10 8.89 6.07
CA PRO A 138 28.17 8.15 7.32
C PRO A 138 26.92 8.38 8.20
N PRO A 139 26.35 7.32 8.82
CA PRO A 139 25.11 7.44 9.61
C PRO A 139 25.20 8.44 10.77
N ASP A 140 26.39 8.72 11.29
CA ASP A 140 26.66 9.69 12.35
C ASP A 140 26.64 11.15 11.89
N LYS A 141 26.66 11.40 10.57
CA LYS A 141 26.79 12.73 9.97
C LYS A 141 25.50 13.29 9.39
N ILE A 142 24.52 12.44 9.14
CA ILE A 142 23.22 12.83 8.57
C ILE A 142 22.07 12.28 9.41
N PRO A 143 20.94 12.99 9.53
CA PRO A 143 19.75 12.44 10.17
C PRO A 143 19.23 11.21 9.41
N SER A 144 18.88 10.13 10.13
CA SER A 144 18.29 8.92 9.51
C SER A 144 17.04 9.25 8.70
N ALA A 145 16.20 10.17 9.20
CA ALA A 145 15.00 10.64 8.51
C ALA A 145 15.29 11.20 7.11
N LEU A 146 16.38 11.95 6.94
CA LEU A 146 16.79 12.49 5.65
C LEU A 146 17.20 11.36 4.69
N CYS A 147 17.85 10.31 5.20
CA CYS A 147 18.21 9.14 4.41
C CYS A 147 16.98 8.35 3.97
N SER A 148 16.07 8.01 4.89
CA SER A 148 14.82 7.30 4.56
C SER A 148 13.99 8.06 3.53
N THR A 149 13.82 9.37 3.70
CA THR A 149 13.11 10.20 2.72
C THR A 149 13.81 10.26 1.36
N SER A 150 15.15 10.23 1.33
CA SER A 150 15.89 10.19 0.07
C SER A 150 15.62 8.89 -0.71
N VAL A 151 15.46 7.77 0.00
CA VAL A 151 15.10 6.48 -0.58
C VAL A 151 13.67 6.52 -1.12
N ASP A 152 12.72 7.15 -0.43
CA ASP A 152 11.34 7.29 -0.92
C ASP A 152 11.24 8.17 -2.16
N ILE A 153 11.99 9.28 -2.19
CA ILE A 153 12.08 10.14 -3.39
C ILE A 153 12.66 9.34 -4.55
N LEU A 154 13.71 8.54 -4.32
CA LEU A 154 14.27 7.68 -5.36
C LEU A 154 13.24 6.65 -5.85
N THR A 155 12.51 6.02 -4.93
CA THR A 155 11.43 5.08 -5.24
C THR A 155 10.38 5.72 -6.14
N THR A 156 9.93 6.93 -5.78
CA THR A 156 8.97 7.72 -6.55
C THR A 156 9.47 8.00 -7.96
N VAL A 157 10.74 8.41 -8.10
CA VAL A 157 11.36 8.68 -9.41
C VAL A 157 11.41 7.40 -10.25
N VAL A 158 11.82 6.26 -9.67
CA VAL A 158 11.90 4.97 -10.37
C VAL A 158 10.52 4.51 -10.83
N ARG A 159 9.50 4.58 -9.96
CA ARG A 159 8.11 4.18 -10.27
C ARG A 159 7.50 4.97 -11.41
N ASN A 160 7.88 6.25 -11.54
CA ASN A 160 7.29 7.18 -12.51
C ASN A 160 8.16 7.41 -13.75
N THR A 161 9.39 6.87 -13.79
CA THR A 161 10.24 6.91 -14.98
C THR A 161 9.88 5.75 -15.90
N LYS A 162 9.60 6.04 -17.17
CA LYS A 162 9.33 5.00 -18.17
C LYS A 162 10.62 4.20 -18.45
N PRO A 163 10.56 2.85 -18.49
CA PRO A 163 11.73 2.06 -18.87
C PRO A 163 12.09 2.27 -20.36
N PRO A 164 13.37 2.13 -20.75
CA PRO A 164 14.49 1.76 -19.91
C PRO A 164 14.93 2.90 -18.98
N LEU A 165 15.31 2.56 -17.75
CA LEU A 165 15.88 3.49 -16.78
C LEU A 165 17.25 3.97 -17.26
N SER A 166 17.62 5.20 -16.90
CA SER A 166 18.92 5.78 -17.26
C SER A 166 20.08 5.10 -16.53
N GLU A 167 21.28 5.21 -17.10
CA GLU A 167 22.53 4.77 -16.47
C GLU A 167 22.74 5.41 -15.09
N LEU A 168 22.21 6.62 -14.86
CA LEU A 168 22.30 7.28 -13.56
C LEU A 168 21.47 6.54 -12.50
N LEU A 169 20.28 6.06 -12.87
CA LEU A 169 19.43 5.28 -11.98
C LEU A 169 19.96 3.85 -11.77
N VAL A 170 20.49 3.21 -12.81
CA VAL A 170 20.91 1.79 -12.77
C VAL A 170 22.33 1.62 -12.24
N CYS A 171 23.28 2.44 -12.67
CA CYS A 171 24.70 2.28 -12.33
C CYS A 171 25.16 3.14 -11.15
N GLN A 172 24.42 4.18 -10.77
CA GLN A 172 24.77 5.01 -9.60
C GLN A 172 23.76 4.88 -8.46
N ALA A 173 22.47 5.07 -8.71
CA ALA A 173 21.47 5.08 -7.64
C ALA A 173 21.18 3.67 -7.08
N PHE A 174 20.90 2.69 -7.96
CA PHE A 174 20.56 1.32 -7.54
C PHE A 174 21.61 0.66 -6.63
N PRO A 175 22.93 0.68 -6.95
CA PRO A 175 23.93 0.05 -6.10
C PRO A 175 24.04 0.75 -4.74
N VAL A 176 23.84 2.07 -4.72
CA VAL A 176 23.90 2.89 -3.51
C VAL A 176 22.74 2.59 -2.58
N VAL A 177 21.49 2.54 -3.08
CA VAL A 177 20.34 2.20 -2.25
C VAL A 177 20.43 0.77 -1.73
N ALA A 178 20.88 -0.19 -2.56
CA ALA A 178 21.09 -1.57 -2.12
C ALA A 178 22.13 -1.64 -0.98
N GLN A 179 23.28 -0.99 -1.14
CA GLN A 179 24.34 -0.97 -0.11
C GLN A 179 23.92 -0.20 1.14
N CYS A 180 23.17 0.90 0.99
CA CYS A 180 22.62 1.68 2.10
C CYS A 180 21.69 0.80 2.95
N THR A 181 20.79 0.07 2.29
CA THR A 181 19.87 -0.88 2.93
C THR A 181 20.61 -2.02 3.63
N ILE A 182 21.69 -2.53 3.02
CA ILE A 182 22.50 -3.61 3.60
C ILE A 182 23.25 -3.17 4.87
N ARG A 183 23.70 -1.92 4.94
CA ARG A 183 24.60 -1.43 5.99
C ARG A 183 23.90 -0.73 7.16
N THR A 184 22.65 -0.33 6.98
CA THR A 184 21.91 0.40 8.00
C THR A 184 21.45 -0.54 9.12
N ASP A 185 21.26 0.02 10.32
CA ASP A 185 20.55 -0.61 11.44
C ASP A 185 19.17 0.04 11.68
N ASP A 186 18.79 1.02 10.85
CA ASP A 186 17.52 1.74 10.95
C ASP A 186 16.41 1.01 10.18
N ASN A 187 15.34 0.63 10.90
CA ASN A 187 14.21 -0.12 10.34
C ASN A 187 13.51 0.63 9.20
N THR A 188 13.42 1.96 9.26
CA THR A 188 12.73 2.79 8.25
C THR A 188 13.53 2.77 6.95
N ILE A 189 14.85 2.97 7.04
CA ILE A 189 15.74 2.89 5.87
C ILE A 189 15.70 1.48 5.26
N MET A 190 15.65 0.43 6.09
CA MET A 190 15.52 -0.95 5.61
C MET A 190 14.21 -1.18 4.82
N GLN A 191 13.09 -0.74 5.38
CA GLN A 191 11.77 -0.85 4.77
C GLN A 191 11.70 -0.09 3.44
N ASN A 192 12.07 1.19 3.45
CA ASN A 192 12.05 2.06 2.27
C ASN A 192 13.03 1.54 1.20
N GLY A 193 14.18 1.02 1.64
CA GLY A 193 15.16 0.37 0.77
C GLY A 193 14.61 -0.86 0.06
N GLY A 194 13.91 -1.72 0.80
CA GLY A 194 13.20 -2.87 0.23
C GLY A 194 12.15 -2.47 -0.80
N GLU A 195 11.34 -1.45 -0.51
CA GLU A 195 10.34 -0.91 -1.44
C GLU A 195 10.98 -0.24 -2.67
N CYS A 196 12.10 0.45 -2.51
CA CYS A 196 12.85 1.02 -3.62
C CYS A 196 13.37 -0.09 -4.55
N LEU A 197 13.93 -1.17 -3.99
CA LEU A 197 14.39 -2.31 -4.78
C LEU A 197 13.21 -3.04 -5.45
N ARG A 198 12.06 -3.12 -4.78
CA ARG A 198 10.82 -3.62 -5.40
C ARG A 198 10.44 -2.79 -6.63
N ALA A 199 10.52 -1.46 -6.53
CA ALA A 199 10.26 -0.57 -7.66
C ALA A 199 11.20 -0.85 -8.84
N TYR A 200 12.50 -1.03 -8.58
CA TYR A 200 13.46 -1.39 -9.62
C TYR A 200 13.16 -2.73 -10.28
N VAL A 201 12.83 -3.77 -9.50
CA VAL A 201 12.48 -5.10 -10.01
C VAL A 201 11.17 -5.05 -10.81
N SER A 202 10.16 -4.31 -10.34
CA SER A 202 8.91 -4.15 -11.05
C SER A 202 9.12 -3.42 -12.39
N VAL A 203 9.79 -2.27 -12.38
CA VAL A 203 9.89 -1.38 -13.54
C VAL A 203 10.92 -1.86 -14.58
N ALA A 204 12.08 -2.37 -14.14
CA ALA A 204 13.23 -2.59 -15.00
C ALA A 204 14.02 -3.86 -14.65
N LEU A 205 13.32 -4.98 -14.42
CA LEU A 205 13.95 -6.28 -14.09
C LEU A 205 15.12 -6.62 -15.01
N GLU A 206 14.96 -6.52 -16.33
CA GLU A 206 16.02 -6.89 -17.29
C GLU A 206 17.31 -6.10 -17.07
N GLN A 207 17.21 -4.79 -16.82
CA GLN A 207 18.39 -3.95 -16.56
C GLN A 207 19.06 -4.33 -15.24
N ILE A 208 18.28 -4.61 -14.20
CA ILE A 208 18.79 -5.04 -12.88
C ILE A 208 19.43 -6.44 -12.96
N ALA A 209 18.82 -7.34 -13.72
CA ALA A 209 19.30 -8.70 -13.93
C ALA A 209 20.58 -8.73 -14.80
N GLN A 210 20.78 -7.74 -15.68
CA GLN A 210 21.98 -7.60 -16.52
C GLN A 210 23.11 -6.79 -15.84
N TRP A 211 22.78 -5.86 -14.94
CA TRP A 211 23.77 -5.07 -14.22
C TRP A 211 24.68 -5.97 -13.37
N ARG A 212 25.98 -5.66 -13.34
CA ARG A 212 27.01 -6.37 -12.56
C ARG A 212 27.90 -5.37 -11.83
N ASP A 213 28.30 -5.70 -10.60
CA ASP A 213 29.36 -4.97 -9.91
C ASP A 213 30.77 -5.41 -10.37
N GLU A 214 31.80 -4.77 -9.82
CA GLU A 214 33.20 -5.08 -10.13
C GLU A 214 33.61 -6.52 -9.73
N GLN A 215 32.89 -7.15 -8.81
CA GLN A 215 33.11 -8.54 -8.38
C GLN A 215 32.30 -9.55 -9.20
N GLY A 216 31.44 -9.09 -10.12
CA GLY A 216 30.58 -9.92 -10.95
C GLY A 216 29.24 -10.30 -10.30
N ASN A 217 28.88 -9.72 -9.15
CA ASN A 217 27.56 -9.93 -8.54
C ASN A 217 26.49 -9.18 -9.34
N SER A 218 25.34 -9.83 -9.59
CA SER A 218 24.23 -9.22 -10.32
C SER A 218 23.39 -8.29 -9.44
N GLY A 219 22.55 -7.45 -10.07
CA GLY A 219 21.59 -6.64 -9.32
C GLY A 219 20.60 -7.51 -8.53
N LEU A 220 20.15 -8.63 -9.11
CA LEU A 220 19.33 -9.61 -8.40
C LEU A 220 20.05 -10.20 -7.17
N TRP A 221 21.37 -10.40 -7.23
CA TRP A 221 22.13 -10.83 -6.06
C TRP A 221 22.02 -9.81 -4.91
N TYR A 222 22.08 -8.51 -5.18
CA TYR A 222 21.90 -7.46 -4.17
C TYR A 222 20.48 -7.43 -3.60
N VAL A 223 19.48 -7.59 -4.46
CA VAL A 223 18.08 -7.69 -4.02
C VAL A 223 17.93 -8.87 -3.05
N MET A 224 18.54 -10.02 -3.37
CA MET A 224 18.53 -11.20 -2.50
C MET A 224 19.26 -10.98 -1.18
N GLN A 225 20.37 -10.24 -1.16
CA GLN A 225 21.03 -9.88 0.10
C GLN A 225 20.11 -9.05 1.00
N VAL A 226 19.40 -8.07 0.43
CA VAL A 226 18.41 -7.27 1.16
C VAL A 226 17.26 -8.14 1.67
N VAL A 227 16.67 -8.99 0.82
CA VAL A 227 15.60 -9.91 1.24
C VAL A 227 16.05 -10.77 2.43
N ASN A 228 17.27 -11.33 2.38
CA ASN A 228 17.82 -12.13 3.47
C ASN A 228 18.00 -11.34 4.77
N GLN A 229 18.37 -10.07 4.70
CA GLN A 229 18.51 -9.21 5.87
C GLN A 229 17.15 -8.80 6.46
N LEU A 230 16.18 -8.44 5.60
CA LEU A 230 14.82 -8.08 6.02
C LEU A 230 14.11 -9.26 6.71
N LEU A 231 14.41 -10.49 6.27
CA LEU A 231 13.91 -11.74 6.83
C LEU A 231 14.79 -12.33 7.94
N ASP A 232 15.86 -11.65 8.37
CA ASP A 232 16.75 -12.18 9.40
C ASP A 232 16.01 -12.29 10.75
N PRO A 233 15.88 -13.48 11.35
CA PRO A 233 15.24 -13.67 12.66
C PRO A 233 16.07 -13.10 13.84
N ARG A 234 17.21 -12.45 13.59
CA ARG A 234 17.99 -11.77 14.64
C ARG A 234 17.67 -10.28 14.73
N THR A 235 17.07 -9.71 13.69
CA THR A 235 16.69 -8.31 13.63
C THR A 235 15.24 -8.12 14.07
N SER A 236 14.86 -6.87 14.30
CA SER A 236 13.49 -6.45 14.62
C SER A 236 12.46 -7.12 13.70
N GLU A 237 11.30 -7.55 14.22
CA GLU A 237 10.23 -8.10 13.37
C GLU A 237 9.79 -7.09 12.29
N PHE A 238 9.85 -5.79 12.60
CA PHE A 238 9.41 -4.71 11.74
C PHE A 238 10.25 -4.59 10.45
N THR A 239 11.43 -5.19 10.36
CA THR A 239 12.17 -5.26 9.08
C THR A 239 11.40 -5.99 8.00
N ALA A 240 10.46 -6.88 8.37
CA ALA A 240 9.63 -7.64 7.46
C ALA A 240 8.26 -7.01 7.17
N ALA A 241 8.00 -5.77 7.60
CA ALA A 241 6.70 -5.12 7.43
C ALA A 241 6.24 -5.04 5.96
N PHE A 242 7.15 -4.87 5.00
CA PHE A 242 6.82 -4.76 3.57
C PHE A 242 7.54 -5.78 2.69
N VAL A 243 8.38 -6.65 3.27
CA VAL A 243 9.20 -7.60 2.49
C VAL A 243 8.35 -8.57 1.67
N GLY A 244 7.11 -8.85 2.09
CA GLY A 244 6.17 -9.67 1.33
C GLY A 244 5.91 -9.13 -0.07
N ARG A 245 5.75 -7.81 -0.22
CA ARG A 245 5.53 -7.16 -1.53
C ARG A 245 6.74 -7.33 -2.44
N LEU A 246 7.95 -7.15 -1.90
CA LEU A 246 9.20 -7.37 -2.64
C LEU A 246 9.33 -8.83 -3.11
N VAL A 247 9.11 -9.79 -2.21
CA VAL A 247 9.20 -11.22 -2.54
C VAL A 247 8.15 -11.63 -3.56
N SER A 248 6.88 -11.21 -3.39
CA SER A 248 5.82 -11.49 -4.37
C SER A 248 6.15 -10.89 -5.75
N THR A 249 6.71 -9.69 -5.79
CA THR A 249 7.15 -9.05 -7.04
C THR A 249 8.30 -9.83 -7.69
N LEU A 250 9.29 -10.27 -6.91
CA LEU A 250 10.39 -11.11 -7.39
C LEU A 250 9.90 -12.44 -7.97
N ILE A 251 8.97 -13.11 -7.30
CA ILE A 251 8.37 -14.37 -7.77
C ILE A 251 7.62 -14.14 -9.09
N SER A 252 6.81 -13.08 -9.16
CA SER A 252 6.00 -12.74 -10.33
C SER A 252 6.87 -12.38 -11.56
N ARG A 253 7.96 -11.64 -11.35
CA ARG A 253 8.78 -11.09 -12.44
C ARG A 253 9.98 -11.97 -12.80
N ALA A 254 10.65 -12.56 -11.81
CA ALA A 254 11.91 -13.29 -11.95
C ALA A 254 11.80 -14.77 -11.54
N GLY A 255 10.59 -15.30 -11.32
CA GLY A 255 10.35 -16.64 -10.76
C GLY A 255 11.16 -17.78 -11.38
N THR A 256 11.35 -17.78 -12.70
CA THR A 256 12.15 -18.81 -13.39
C THR A 256 13.66 -18.67 -13.18
N GLU A 257 14.15 -17.46 -12.91
CA GLU A 257 15.56 -17.17 -12.67
C GLU A 257 15.97 -17.39 -11.20
N LEU A 258 14.99 -17.37 -10.28
CA LEU A 258 15.23 -17.56 -8.85
C LEU A 258 15.64 -19.01 -8.52
N GLY A 259 15.02 -20.01 -9.16
CA GLY A 259 15.33 -21.43 -8.95
C GLY A 259 15.42 -21.80 -7.46
N ASP A 260 16.56 -22.35 -7.04
CA ASP A 260 16.84 -22.76 -5.65
C ASP A 260 16.77 -21.61 -4.62
N GLN A 261 16.88 -20.35 -5.07
CA GLN A 261 16.79 -19.20 -4.17
C GLN A 261 15.38 -19.00 -3.62
N LEU A 262 14.34 -19.43 -4.33
CA LEU A 262 12.96 -19.34 -3.87
C LEU A 262 12.77 -20.14 -2.57
N ASP A 263 13.23 -21.39 -2.55
CA ASP A 263 13.19 -22.26 -1.36
C ASP A 263 13.89 -21.63 -0.17
N GLN A 264 15.03 -20.96 -0.40
CA GLN A 264 15.76 -20.26 0.65
C GLN A 264 14.97 -19.08 1.22
N ILE A 265 14.30 -18.29 0.36
CA ILE A 265 13.43 -17.18 0.79
C ILE A 265 12.27 -17.72 1.62
N LEU A 266 11.58 -18.77 1.15
CA LEU A 266 10.42 -19.33 1.85
C LEU A 266 10.82 -19.89 3.23
N ARG A 267 12.00 -20.50 3.36
CA ARG A 267 12.55 -20.90 4.67
C ARG A 267 12.82 -19.70 5.58
N ALA A 268 13.37 -18.61 5.03
CA ALA A 268 13.60 -17.39 5.79
C ALA A 268 12.29 -16.75 6.26
N ILE A 269 11.25 -16.73 5.41
CA ILE A 269 9.89 -16.30 5.76
C ILE A 269 9.33 -17.13 6.91
N LEU A 270 9.39 -18.47 6.82
CA LEU A 270 8.92 -19.35 7.90
C LEU A 270 9.64 -19.07 9.23
N SER A 271 10.96 -18.86 9.17
CA SER A 271 11.78 -18.51 10.33
C SER A 271 11.37 -17.16 10.95
N LYS A 272 11.13 -16.14 10.12
CA LYS A 272 10.71 -14.80 10.57
C LYS A 272 9.28 -14.83 11.13
N MET A 273 8.36 -15.59 10.52
CA MET A 273 7.01 -15.78 11.01
C MET A 273 6.96 -16.41 12.41
N GLN A 274 7.94 -17.25 12.77
CA GLN A 274 7.99 -17.85 14.11
C GLN A 274 8.20 -16.81 15.22
N GLN A 275 8.80 -15.66 14.90
CA GLN A 275 9.11 -14.60 15.86
C GLN A 275 8.15 -13.42 15.78
N ALA A 276 7.49 -13.24 14.64
CA ALA A 276 6.61 -12.10 14.42
C ALA A 276 5.30 -12.28 15.18
N GLU A 277 4.94 -11.28 15.96
CA GLU A 277 3.66 -11.22 16.70
C GLU A 277 2.74 -10.17 16.09
N THR A 278 3.31 -9.11 15.52
CA THR A 278 2.54 -8.00 14.95
C THR A 278 1.80 -8.41 13.68
N LEU A 279 0.51 -8.05 13.60
CA LEU A 279 -0.38 -8.39 12.50
C LEU A 279 0.14 -7.93 11.13
N SER A 280 0.61 -6.68 11.01
CA SER A 280 1.11 -6.14 9.73
C SER A 280 2.28 -6.95 9.17
N VAL A 281 3.21 -7.34 10.05
CA VAL A 281 4.35 -8.20 9.69
C VAL A 281 3.87 -9.59 9.29
N MET A 282 2.98 -10.19 10.08
CA MET A 282 2.43 -11.52 9.79
C MET A 282 1.64 -11.54 8.48
N GLN A 283 0.81 -10.52 8.23
CA GLN A 283 0.08 -10.36 6.98
C GLN A 283 1.06 -10.28 5.81
N SER A 284 2.05 -9.38 5.84
CA SER A 284 3.09 -9.27 4.81
C SER A 284 3.74 -10.62 4.47
N LEU A 285 4.14 -11.39 5.49
CA LEU A 285 4.78 -12.70 5.31
C LEU A 285 3.81 -13.78 4.77
N ILE A 286 2.60 -13.86 5.31
CA ILE A 286 1.57 -14.83 4.88
C ILE A 286 1.14 -14.55 3.44
N MET A 287 1.06 -13.28 3.05
CA MET A 287 0.67 -12.88 1.70
C MET A 287 1.60 -13.45 0.63
N VAL A 288 2.88 -13.76 0.92
CA VAL A 288 3.76 -14.44 -0.04
C VAL A 288 3.21 -15.82 -0.42
N PHE A 289 2.75 -16.59 0.57
CA PHE A 289 2.14 -17.89 0.33
C PHE A 289 0.78 -17.74 -0.36
N ALA A 290 -0.01 -16.73 0.00
CA ALA A 290 -1.27 -16.44 -0.67
C ALA A 290 -1.05 -16.18 -2.17
N HIS A 291 -0.07 -15.35 -2.55
CA HIS A 291 0.28 -15.13 -3.95
C HIS A 291 0.74 -16.42 -4.66
N LEU A 292 1.55 -17.26 -3.99
CA LEU A 292 2.02 -18.54 -4.54
C LEU A 292 0.89 -19.55 -4.78
N VAL A 293 -0.20 -19.51 -4.01
CA VAL A 293 -1.39 -20.33 -4.28
C VAL A 293 -1.99 -20.03 -5.66
N HIS A 294 -1.86 -18.81 -6.18
CA HIS A 294 -2.41 -18.46 -7.49
C HIS A 294 -1.55 -18.95 -8.66
N SER A 295 -0.23 -19.05 -8.47
CA SER A 295 0.73 -19.33 -9.54
C SER A 295 1.34 -20.73 -9.47
N GLN A 296 1.61 -21.26 -8.27
CA GLN A 296 2.37 -22.49 -8.02
C GLN A 296 1.78 -23.29 -6.85
N LEU A 297 0.47 -23.55 -6.85
CA LEU A 297 -0.22 -24.25 -5.77
C LEU A 297 0.40 -25.60 -5.40
N GLU A 298 0.55 -26.51 -6.37
CA GLU A 298 1.06 -27.86 -6.09
C GLU A 298 2.53 -27.85 -5.61
N PRO A 299 3.46 -27.15 -6.29
CA PRO A 299 4.83 -27.00 -5.78
C PRO A 299 4.90 -26.39 -4.38
N LEU A 300 4.02 -25.42 -4.07
CA LEU A 300 3.97 -24.81 -2.75
C LEU A 300 3.57 -25.82 -1.67
N LEU A 301 2.53 -26.63 -1.91
CA LEU A 301 2.09 -27.66 -0.96
C LEU A 301 3.16 -28.73 -0.77
N GLU A 302 3.83 -29.15 -1.84
CA GLU A 302 4.93 -30.11 -1.78
C GLU A 302 6.12 -29.56 -0.99
N PHE A 303 6.51 -28.31 -1.25
CA PHE A 303 7.56 -27.61 -0.50
C PHE A 303 7.23 -27.52 0.99
N LEU A 304 6.05 -27.00 1.36
CA LEU A 304 5.66 -26.81 2.76
C LEU A 304 5.50 -28.13 3.52
N CYS A 305 5.18 -29.23 2.84
CA CYS A 305 5.16 -30.56 3.45
C CYS A 305 6.54 -31.20 3.60
N SER A 306 7.50 -30.84 2.75
CA SER A 306 8.87 -31.37 2.82
C SER A 306 9.66 -30.85 4.03
N LEU A 307 9.19 -29.78 4.67
CA LEU A 307 9.89 -29.09 5.76
C LEU A 307 9.23 -29.30 7.12
N PRO A 308 10.00 -29.49 8.20
CA PRO A 308 9.47 -29.41 9.55
C PRO A 308 9.19 -27.95 9.90
N GLY A 309 7.99 -27.66 10.39
CA GLY A 309 7.64 -26.43 11.07
C GLY A 309 8.18 -26.38 12.50
N PRO A 310 7.93 -25.27 13.23
CA PRO A 310 8.49 -25.01 14.55
C PRO A 310 8.02 -26.01 15.63
N THR A 311 6.91 -26.71 15.39
CA THR A 311 6.33 -27.71 16.29
C THR A 311 6.73 -29.15 15.94
N GLY A 312 7.60 -29.35 14.94
CA GLY A 312 8.01 -30.66 14.44
C GLY A 312 7.01 -31.33 13.48
N LYS A 313 5.84 -30.71 13.28
CA LYS A 313 4.87 -31.08 12.24
C LYS A 313 5.22 -30.40 10.91
N PRO A 314 4.62 -30.78 9.76
CA PRO A 314 4.90 -30.13 8.48
C PRO A 314 4.71 -28.61 8.54
N ALA A 315 5.56 -27.84 7.85
CA ALA A 315 5.47 -26.39 7.81
C ALA A 315 4.14 -25.89 7.23
N LEU A 316 3.47 -26.70 6.40
CA LEU A 316 2.11 -26.45 5.92
C LEU A 316 1.13 -26.23 7.08
N GLU A 317 1.18 -27.07 8.12
CA GLU A 317 0.30 -26.92 9.29
C GLU A 317 0.58 -25.61 10.02
N PHE A 318 1.84 -25.20 10.14
CA PHE A 318 2.22 -23.93 10.75
C PHE A 318 1.66 -22.73 9.96
N VAL A 319 1.92 -22.67 8.64
CA VAL A 319 1.44 -21.58 7.79
C VAL A 319 -0.09 -21.49 7.83
N MET A 320 -0.79 -22.62 7.68
CA MET A 320 -2.24 -22.63 7.70
C MET A 320 -2.80 -22.26 9.08
N THR A 321 -2.18 -22.69 10.17
CA THR A 321 -2.63 -22.30 11.53
C THR A 321 -2.49 -20.79 11.74
N GLU A 322 -1.34 -20.22 11.39
CA GLU A 322 -1.09 -18.79 11.55
C GLU A 322 -2.00 -17.95 10.64
N TRP A 323 -2.21 -18.38 9.39
CA TRP A 323 -3.12 -17.73 8.46
C TRP A 323 -4.58 -17.79 8.92
N MET A 324 -5.09 -18.97 9.26
CA MET A 324 -6.50 -19.14 9.64
C MET A 324 -6.87 -18.38 10.92
N SER A 325 -5.90 -18.16 11.80
CA SER A 325 -6.10 -17.38 13.03
C SER A 325 -6.13 -15.86 12.81
N ARG A 326 -5.62 -15.36 11.68
CA ARG A 326 -5.47 -13.92 11.40
C ARG A 326 -6.19 -13.42 10.16
N GLN A 327 -6.72 -14.31 9.32
CA GLN A 327 -7.41 -13.93 8.07
C GLN A 327 -8.44 -12.81 8.26
N HIS A 328 -9.31 -12.94 9.26
CA HIS A 328 -10.37 -11.98 9.58
C HIS A 328 -9.86 -10.60 10.06
N LEU A 329 -8.55 -10.46 10.28
CA LEU A 329 -7.89 -9.21 10.69
C LEU A 329 -7.12 -8.57 9.54
N PHE A 330 -6.98 -9.25 8.40
CA PHE A 330 -6.25 -8.69 7.26
C PHE A 330 -6.96 -7.44 6.73
N TYR A 331 -6.16 -6.44 6.38
CA TYR A 331 -6.61 -5.17 5.82
C TYR A 331 -6.00 -4.95 4.43
N GLY A 332 -6.53 -3.97 3.70
CA GLY A 332 -6.17 -3.70 2.31
C GLY A 332 -7.11 -4.40 1.33
N GLN A 333 -7.68 -3.64 0.40
CA GLN A 333 -8.68 -4.17 -0.54
C GLN A 333 -8.07 -5.25 -1.46
N TYR A 334 -6.86 -5.00 -1.96
CA TYR A 334 -6.16 -5.93 -2.84
C TYR A 334 -5.70 -7.18 -2.09
N GLU A 335 -5.05 -7.03 -0.95
CA GLU A 335 -4.58 -8.10 -0.08
C GLU A 335 -5.75 -9.00 0.36
N GLY A 336 -6.89 -8.40 0.72
CA GLY A 336 -8.13 -9.11 1.03
C GLY A 336 -8.62 -9.97 -0.13
N LYS A 337 -8.66 -9.45 -1.36
CA LYS A 337 -9.03 -10.21 -2.56
C LYS A 337 -8.08 -11.37 -2.82
N VAL A 338 -6.76 -11.12 -2.83
CA VAL A 338 -5.74 -12.16 -3.06
C VAL A 338 -5.87 -13.27 -2.03
N SER A 339 -5.90 -12.91 -0.74
CA SER A 339 -6.00 -13.89 0.34
C SER A 339 -7.29 -14.72 0.24
N THR A 340 -8.44 -14.06 0.04
CA THR A 340 -9.74 -14.73 -0.01
C THR A 340 -9.87 -15.67 -1.20
N VAL A 341 -9.43 -15.25 -2.38
CA VAL A 341 -9.46 -16.09 -3.58
C VAL A 341 -8.45 -17.25 -3.45
N ALA A 342 -7.30 -17.04 -2.80
CA ALA A 342 -6.37 -18.12 -2.48
C ALA A 342 -7.02 -19.19 -1.58
N LEU A 343 -7.77 -18.76 -0.56
CA LEU A 343 -8.53 -19.67 0.32
C LEU A 343 -9.59 -20.47 -0.45
N CYS A 344 -10.30 -19.82 -1.38
CA CYS A 344 -11.26 -20.50 -2.26
C CYS A 344 -10.56 -21.58 -3.11
N LYS A 345 -9.40 -21.27 -3.70
CA LYS A 345 -8.59 -22.22 -4.49
C LYS A 345 -8.09 -23.38 -3.65
N LEU A 346 -7.59 -23.14 -2.43
CA LEU A 346 -7.13 -24.18 -1.52
C LEU A 346 -8.27 -25.15 -1.15
N LEU A 347 -9.45 -24.61 -0.82
CA LEU A 347 -10.62 -25.42 -0.51
C LEU A 347 -11.07 -26.27 -1.71
N GLN A 348 -11.18 -25.65 -2.89
CA GLN A 348 -11.56 -26.35 -4.12
C GLN A 348 -10.55 -27.42 -4.52
N HIS A 349 -9.26 -27.12 -4.46
CA HIS A 349 -8.19 -28.07 -4.78
C HIS A 349 -8.22 -29.27 -3.84
N SER A 350 -8.31 -29.05 -2.52
CA SER A 350 -8.29 -30.14 -1.54
C SER A 350 -9.46 -31.11 -1.69
N ILE A 351 -10.65 -30.61 -2.07
CA ILE A 351 -11.82 -31.46 -2.29
C ILE A 351 -11.75 -32.19 -3.63
N ASN A 352 -11.37 -31.48 -4.70
CA ASN A 352 -11.31 -32.08 -6.04
C ASN A 352 -10.20 -33.14 -6.17
N ALA A 353 -9.07 -32.92 -5.51
CA ALA A 353 -7.90 -33.80 -5.55
C ALA A 353 -7.84 -34.82 -4.40
N ASP A 354 -8.79 -34.75 -3.45
CA ASP A 354 -8.76 -35.52 -2.20
C ASP A 354 -7.42 -35.37 -1.44
N ASP A 355 -6.93 -34.13 -1.34
CA ASP A 355 -5.59 -33.85 -0.80
C ASP A 355 -5.56 -33.92 0.73
N LYS A 356 -5.09 -35.06 1.23
CA LYS A 356 -4.93 -35.36 2.66
C LYS A 356 -3.97 -34.42 3.39
N ARG A 357 -3.01 -33.82 2.68
CA ARG A 357 -2.06 -32.85 3.28
C ARG A 357 -2.82 -31.68 3.92
N LEU A 358 -3.95 -31.30 3.35
CA LEU A 358 -4.82 -30.22 3.86
C LEU A 358 -5.96 -30.75 4.73
N GLN A 359 -6.56 -31.90 4.37
CA GLN A 359 -7.70 -32.46 5.11
C GLN A 359 -7.35 -32.90 6.53
N ASP A 360 -6.14 -33.41 6.75
CA ASP A 360 -5.71 -33.95 8.06
C ASP A 360 -5.30 -32.84 9.06
N ILE A 361 -5.24 -31.58 8.61
CA ILE A 361 -4.86 -30.45 9.46
C ILE A 361 -6.07 -30.02 10.31
N MET A 362 -5.81 -29.82 11.60
CA MET A 362 -6.80 -29.31 12.57
C MET A 362 -6.36 -27.94 13.08
N VAL A 363 -7.28 -26.98 13.13
CA VAL A 363 -7.02 -25.60 13.54
C VAL A 363 -8.07 -25.09 14.54
N LYS A 364 -7.76 -23.98 15.21
CA LYS A 364 -8.70 -23.30 16.11
C LYS A 364 -9.91 -22.79 15.33
N GLY A 365 -11.10 -23.18 15.79
CA GLY A 365 -12.39 -22.77 15.24
C GLY A 365 -12.95 -21.55 15.95
N ASP A 366 -14.18 -21.68 16.44
CA ASP A 366 -14.92 -20.64 17.17
C ASP A 366 -14.60 -20.67 18.67
N GLU A 367 -14.64 -19.50 19.31
CA GLU A 367 -14.55 -19.39 20.77
C GLU A 367 -15.84 -19.92 21.42
N ILE A 368 -15.69 -20.72 22.48
CA ILE A 368 -16.78 -21.31 23.22
C ILE A 368 -17.16 -20.36 24.37
N TYR A 369 -18.28 -19.66 24.19
CA TYR A 369 -18.86 -18.78 25.22
C TYR A 369 -19.74 -19.58 26.19
N SER A 370 -19.63 -19.28 27.48
CA SER A 370 -20.61 -19.74 28.48
C SER A 370 -21.68 -18.66 28.66
N ALA A 371 -22.97 -19.02 28.55
CA ALA A 371 -24.09 -18.07 28.62
C ALA A 371 -24.20 -17.30 29.96
N GLU A 372 -23.48 -17.74 31.00
CA GLU A 372 -23.41 -17.10 32.31
C GLU A 372 -22.32 -16.01 32.37
N ASP A 373 -21.42 -15.96 31.38
CA ASP A 373 -20.38 -14.94 31.31
C ASP A 373 -20.98 -13.66 30.71
N GLY A 374 -21.33 -12.70 31.57
CA GLY A 374 -21.52 -11.30 31.15
C GLY A 374 -20.23 -10.69 30.60
N ILE A 375 -20.12 -9.35 30.56
CA ILE A 375 -18.93 -8.65 30.01
C ILE A 375 -17.62 -9.29 30.51
N ARG A 376 -16.81 -9.79 29.58
CA ARG A 376 -15.58 -10.52 29.84
C ARG A 376 -14.40 -9.55 29.82
N THR A 377 -13.87 -9.26 31.01
CA THR A 377 -12.69 -8.40 31.17
C THR A 377 -11.41 -9.23 31.13
N ARG A 378 -10.26 -8.61 30.82
CA ARG A 378 -8.94 -9.28 30.81
C ARG A 378 -8.67 -10.10 32.09
N SER A 379 -9.12 -9.61 33.25
CA SER A 379 -9.01 -10.31 34.55
C SER A 379 -9.90 -11.56 34.67
N LYS A 380 -11.06 -11.60 33.99
CA LYS A 380 -11.93 -12.77 33.93
C LYS A 380 -11.38 -13.83 32.98
N SER A 381 -10.85 -13.45 31.82
CA SER A 381 -10.19 -14.37 30.89
C SER A 381 -8.91 -14.99 31.46
N ALA A 382 -8.19 -14.28 32.34
CA ALA A 382 -7.05 -14.86 33.05
C ALA A 382 -7.45 -15.94 34.08
N LYS A 383 -8.66 -15.84 34.67
CA LYS A 383 -9.18 -16.82 35.64
C LYS A 383 -9.91 -18.00 34.97
N ASN A 384 -10.60 -17.74 33.88
CA ASN A 384 -11.22 -18.73 33.00
C ASN A 384 -10.65 -18.56 31.59
N PRO A 385 -9.58 -19.29 31.22
CA PRO A 385 -8.95 -19.16 29.92
C PRO A 385 -9.93 -19.48 28.79
N GLU A 386 -9.75 -18.78 27.67
CA GLU A 386 -10.56 -18.91 26.47
C GLU A 386 -10.50 -20.35 25.94
N ARG A 387 -11.68 -20.93 25.70
CA ARG A 387 -11.80 -22.27 25.15
C ARG A 387 -12.18 -22.13 23.70
N TRP A 388 -11.41 -22.74 22.83
CA TRP A 388 -11.63 -22.72 21.40
C TRP A 388 -12.04 -24.11 20.95
N THR A 389 -12.96 -24.19 20.00
CA THR A 389 -13.21 -25.43 19.27
C THR A 389 -11.99 -25.80 18.43
N ASN A 390 -11.80 -27.09 18.15
CA ASN A 390 -10.78 -27.58 17.23
C ASN A 390 -11.48 -28.25 16.06
N ILE A 391 -11.30 -27.72 14.86
CA ILE A 391 -12.06 -28.11 13.66
C ILE A 391 -11.11 -28.42 12.48
N PRO A 392 -11.55 -29.20 11.48
CA PRO A 392 -10.76 -29.42 10.28
C PRO A 392 -10.44 -28.11 9.56
N LEU A 393 -9.24 -28.03 8.97
CA LEU A 393 -8.76 -26.85 8.25
C LEU A 393 -9.75 -26.38 7.19
N LEU A 394 -10.25 -27.30 6.36
CA LEU A 394 -11.19 -26.97 5.29
C LEU A 394 -12.48 -26.34 5.82
N VAL A 395 -12.96 -26.77 6.99
CA VAL A 395 -14.14 -26.19 7.63
C VAL A 395 -13.84 -24.77 8.10
N LYS A 396 -12.65 -24.52 8.67
CA LYS A 396 -12.25 -23.16 9.05
C LYS A 396 -12.11 -22.24 7.83
N ILE A 397 -11.50 -22.72 6.74
CA ILE A 397 -11.42 -21.99 5.48
C ILE A 397 -12.82 -21.62 4.98
N TYR A 398 -13.74 -22.58 4.97
CA TYR A 398 -15.13 -22.33 4.55
C TYR A 398 -15.81 -21.25 5.40
N LYS A 399 -15.67 -21.30 6.73
CA LYS A 399 -16.19 -20.26 7.64
C LYS A 399 -15.60 -18.87 7.35
N LEU A 400 -14.29 -18.80 7.08
CA LEU A 400 -13.62 -17.53 6.76
C LEU A 400 -14.11 -16.96 5.41
N ILE A 401 -14.33 -17.80 4.41
CA ILE A 401 -14.90 -17.36 3.12
C ILE A 401 -16.30 -16.76 3.32
N ILE A 402 -17.14 -17.37 4.17
CA ILE A 402 -18.46 -16.81 4.51
C ILE A 402 -18.32 -15.48 5.26
N ASN A 403 -17.37 -15.39 6.20
CA ASN A 403 -17.10 -14.15 6.90
C ASN A 403 -16.74 -13.03 5.92
N GLU A 404 -15.87 -13.28 4.94
CA GLU A 404 -15.52 -12.25 3.96
C GLU A 404 -16.66 -11.87 3.03
N LEU A 405 -17.53 -12.82 2.66
CA LEU A 405 -18.76 -12.45 1.95
C LEU A 405 -19.61 -11.50 2.81
N SER A 406 -19.75 -11.78 4.11
CA SER A 406 -20.48 -10.90 5.04
C SER A 406 -19.86 -9.50 5.10
N THR A 407 -18.53 -9.42 5.29
CA THR A 407 -17.78 -8.15 5.35
C THR A 407 -17.97 -7.34 4.06
N VAL A 408 -17.83 -7.99 2.90
CA VAL A 408 -17.96 -7.33 1.59
C VAL A 408 -19.40 -6.86 1.35
N MET A 409 -20.40 -7.66 1.73
CA MET A 409 -21.81 -7.26 1.62
C MET A 409 -22.12 -6.05 2.51
N GLU A 410 -21.59 -5.99 3.73
CA GLU A 410 -21.75 -4.85 4.64
C GLU A 410 -21.05 -3.59 4.08
N ALA A 411 -19.83 -3.74 3.57
CA ALA A 411 -19.09 -2.65 2.93
C ALA A 411 -19.81 -2.12 1.67
N ASN A 412 -20.40 -2.99 0.86
CA ASN A 412 -21.15 -2.57 -0.32
C ASN A 412 -22.52 -1.95 0.02
N ALA A 413 -23.20 -2.44 1.05
CA ALA A 413 -24.48 -1.88 1.51
C ALA A 413 -24.30 -0.46 2.09
N SER A 414 -23.23 -0.22 2.84
CA SER A 414 -22.90 1.11 3.38
C SER A 414 -22.56 2.12 2.27
N ARG A 415 -21.84 1.68 1.21
CA ARG A 415 -21.56 2.49 0.01
C ARG A 415 -22.80 2.78 -0.84
N GLY A 416 -23.77 1.86 -0.89
CA GLY A 416 -25.05 2.06 -1.58
C GLY A 416 -25.96 3.08 -0.88
N ASN A 417 -25.95 3.09 0.46
CA ASN A 417 -26.77 4.00 1.24
C ASN A 417 -26.28 5.45 1.22
N THR A 418 -24.98 5.71 1.11
CA THR A 418 -24.45 7.10 1.04
C THR A 418 -24.89 7.86 -0.21
N ALA A 419 -25.23 7.17 -1.30
CA ALA A 419 -25.83 7.80 -2.48
C ALA A 419 -27.29 8.24 -2.23
N ASP A 420 -28.04 7.53 -1.37
CA ASP A 420 -29.46 7.76 -1.13
C ASP A 420 -29.73 8.90 -0.11
N TRP A 421 -28.76 9.20 0.76
CA TRP A 421 -28.82 10.39 1.63
C TRP A 421 -28.72 11.73 0.87
N SER A 422 -28.48 11.69 -0.46
CA SER A 422 -28.48 12.89 -1.31
C SER A 422 -29.84 13.20 -1.96
N GLN A 423 -30.85 12.34 -1.78
CA GLN A 423 -32.08 12.46 -2.55
C GLN A 423 -33.37 12.04 -1.81
N ASP A 424 -33.61 12.53 -0.60
CA ASP A 424 -35.00 12.83 -0.19
C ASP A 424 -35.06 13.68 1.09
N SER A 425 -35.27 14.98 0.90
CA SER A 425 -35.90 15.82 1.92
C SER A 425 -36.96 16.68 1.24
N LYS A 426 -38.01 16.03 0.76
CA LYS A 426 -39.31 16.65 0.49
C LYS A 426 -40.34 16.10 1.46
N GLY A 427 -40.45 16.76 2.61
CA GLY A 427 -41.53 16.60 3.56
C GLY A 427 -41.99 18.00 3.97
N GLU A 428 -43.16 18.38 3.47
CA GLU A 428 -43.89 19.61 3.73
C GLU A 428 -44.17 19.81 5.23
N ASP A 429 -43.94 21.02 5.76
CA ASP A 429 -44.86 21.66 6.70
C ASP A 429 -44.58 23.19 6.77
N ASP A 430 -45.69 23.90 6.82
CA ASP A 430 -45.94 25.33 6.54
C ASP A 430 -45.36 26.37 7.53
N ASP A 431 -45.24 27.58 6.98
CA ASP A 431 -45.35 28.94 7.58
C ASP A 431 -44.28 29.44 8.58
N ASP A 432 -43.31 30.23 8.09
CA ASP A 432 -43.36 31.71 8.16
C ASP A 432 -42.06 32.37 7.65
N ASP A 433 -42.24 33.42 6.86
CA ASP A 433 -41.32 34.35 6.20
C ASP A 433 -39.94 34.62 6.86
N ASP A 434 -38.84 34.42 6.10
CA ASP A 434 -37.89 35.52 5.81
C ASP A 434 -37.00 35.19 4.58
N GLU A 435 -36.79 36.20 3.74
CA GLU A 435 -36.00 36.18 2.51
C GLU A 435 -34.50 35.95 2.78
N GLY A 436 -33.94 34.90 2.19
CA GLY A 436 -32.49 34.71 2.17
C GLY A 436 -32.04 33.41 1.50
N LEU A 437 -31.98 33.40 0.17
CA LEU A 437 -31.25 32.38 -0.61
C LEU A 437 -29.73 32.49 -0.30
N ALA A 438 -29.29 31.94 0.82
CA ALA A 438 -27.88 31.83 1.18
C ALA A 438 -27.69 30.67 2.17
N GLY A 439 -27.45 29.46 1.66
CA GLY A 439 -27.35 28.30 2.56
C GLY A 439 -26.70 27.04 2.06
N GLN A 440 -26.24 26.94 0.81
CA GLN A 440 -25.23 25.94 0.48
C GLN A 440 -23.87 26.55 0.80
N LEU A 441 -23.39 26.29 2.00
CA LEU A 441 -22.03 26.68 2.37
C LEU A 441 -21.07 25.85 1.52
N LEU A 442 -20.08 26.52 0.93
CA LEU A 442 -18.97 25.92 0.19
C LEU A 442 -18.21 24.87 1.03
N SER A 443 -18.41 24.85 2.37
CA SER A 443 -17.97 23.77 3.25
C SER A 443 -18.50 22.41 2.84
N ASP A 444 -19.71 22.32 2.26
CA ASP A 444 -20.35 21.04 1.97
C ASP A 444 -19.83 20.44 0.66
N LEU A 445 -19.40 21.28 -0.29
CA LEU A 445 -18.68 20.88 -1.49
C LEU A 445 -17.22 20.48 -1.18
N ILE A 446 -16.59 21.09 -0.18
CA ILE A 446 -15.23 20.71 0.27
C ILE A 446 -15.27 19.49 1.20
N ALA A 447 -16.32 19.30 2.00
CA ALA A 447 -16.54 18.09 2.79
C ALA A 447 -16.79 16.87 1.90
N SER A 448 -17.32 17.07 0.69
CA SER A 448 -17.41 16.00 -0.33
C SER A 448 -16.08 15.64 -1.00
N SER A 449 -15.04 16.47 -0.82
CA SER A 449 -13.68 16.15 -1.26
C SER A 449 -12.86 15.59 -0.09
N LYS A 450 -12.95 14.27 0.13
CA LYS A 450 -11.88 13.39 0.64
C LYS A 450 -10.94 13.95 1.73
N TYR A 451 -11.46 14.56 2.79
CA TYR A 451 -10.63 14.97 3.93
C TYR A 451 -11.47 14.98 5.21
N ASP A 452 -11.86 13.81 5.74
CA ASP A 452 -11.86 13.61 7.21
C ASP A 452 -12.14 12.18 7.75
N ASP A 453 -12.18 11.11 6.94
CA ASP A 453 -12.37 9.75 7.51
C ASP A 453 -11.43 8.64 6.97
N ASP A 454 -10.53 8.94 6.03
CA ASP A 454 -9.66 7.93 5.39
C ASP A 454 -8.24 7.86 5.98
N TYR A 455 -8.05 8.14 7.28
CA TYR A 455 -6.72 8.01 7.90
C TYR A 455 -6.23 6.55 8.03
N TYR A 456 -7.02 5.56 7.59
CA TYR A 456 -6.70 4.14 7.61
C TYR A 456 -7.02 3.37 6.32
N GLU A 457 -7.51 4.00 5.23
CA GLU A 457 -7.93 3.26 4.01
C GLU A 457 -7.17 3.59 2.70
N ASP A 458 -6.35 4.65 2.63
CA ASP A 458 -5.85 5.14 1.32
C ASP A 458 -4.45 4.61 0.88
N ASP A 459 -3.67 3.91 1.72
CA ASP A 459 -2.28 3.54 1.35
C ASP A 459 -2.16 2.35 0.35
N ASP A 460 -3.21 1.53 0.19
CA ASP A 460 -3.18 0.35 -0.69
C ASP A 460 -3.91 0.56 -2.03
N GLU A 461 -4.70 1.63 -2.20
CA GLU A 461 -5.42 1.90 -3.45
C GLU A 461 -4.49 2.34 -4.61
N ASP A 462 -3.27 2.80 -4.28
CA ASP A 462 -2.33 3.41 -5.24
C ASP A 462 -1.12 2.52 -5.63
N ASP A 463 -0.99 1.26 -5.15
CA ASP A 463 0.16 0.42 -5.54
C ASP A 463 0.07 0.04 -7.04
N PRO A 464 0.99 0.52 -7.89
CA PRO A 464 0.95 0.28 -9.32
C PRO A 464 1.19 -1.18 -9.70
N ASP A 465 1.73 -2.02 -8.81
CA ASP A 465 1.88 -3.46 -9.03
C ASP A 465 0.56 -4.20 -8.75
N ALA A 466 -0.16 -3.81 -7.68
CA ALA A 466 -1.47 -4.36 -7.35
C ALA A 466 -2.51 -4.04 -8.44
N LEU A 467 -2.54 -2.79 -8.92
CA LEU A 467 -3.45 -2.34 -9.99
C LEU A 467 -3.27 -3.10 -11.31
N LYS A 468 -2.08 -3.67 -11.55
CA LYS A 468 -1.78 -4.49 -12.74
C LYS A 468 -2.15 -5.95 -12.57
N ASP A 469 -2.38 -6.43 -11.35
CA ASP A 469 -2.77 -7.81 -11.10
C ASP A 469 -4.24 -8.02 -11.49
N PRO A 470 -4.57 -9.04 -12.31
CA PRO A 470 -5.95 -9.36 -12.67
C PRO A 470 -6.89 -9.59 -11.48
N ILE A 471 -6.38 -10.03 -10.33
CA ILE A 471 -7.16 -10.25 -9.10
C ILE A 471 -7.74 -8.93 -8.59
N TYR A 472 -7.06 -7.80 -8.81
CA TYR A 472 -7.55 -6.49 -8.39
C TYR A 472 -8.91 -6.17 -9.00
N GLN A 473 -9.15 -6.59 -10.25
CA GLN A 473 -10.39 -6.32 -11.00
C GLN A 473 -11.54 -7.28 -10.67
N ILE A 474 -11.32 -8.28 -9.81
CA ILE A 474 -12.38 -9.22 -9.42
C ILE A 474 -13.40 -8.50 -8.55
N ASP A 475 -14.68 -8.61 -8.92
CA ASP A 475 -15.80 -8.34 -7.99
C ASP A 475 -15.84 -9.48 -6.96
N LEU A 476 -15.35 -9.17 -5.76
CA LEU A 476 -15.20 -10.16 -4.70
C LEU A 476 -16.57 -10.69 -4.24
N GLN A 477 -17.61 -9.85 -4.19
CA GLN A 477 -18.94 -10.29 -3.76
C GLN A 477 -19.52 -11.30 -4.75
N ALA A 478 -19.48 -10.97 -6.05
CA ALA A 478 -19.95 -11.86 -7.09
C ALA A 478 -19.17 -13.18 -7.11
N TYR A 479 -17.83 -13.09 -7.07
CA TYR A 479 -16.97 -14.28 -7.04
C TYR A 479 -17.26 -15.21 -5.86
N LEU A 480 -17.39 -14.65 -4.65
CA LEU A 480 -17.68 -15.44 -3.45
C LEU A 480 -19.08 -16.04 -3.47
N THR A 481 -20.07 -15.29 -3.95
CA THR A 481 -21.45 -15.78 -4.10
C THR A 481 -21.51 -16.98 -5.04
N ASP A 482 -20.85 -16.87 -6.20
CA ASP A 482 -20.77 -17.95 -7.18
C ASP A 482 -20.04 -19.17 -6.61
N PHE A 483 -18.90 -18.94 -5.95
CA PHE A 483 -18.11 -20.00 -5.33
C PHE A 483 -18.92 -20.78 -4.28
N LEU A 484 -19.57 -20.08 -3.34
CA LEU A 484 -20.37 -20.70 -2.27
C LEU A 484 -21.60 -21.43 -2.83
N THR A 485 -22.23 -20.88 -3.88
CA THR A 485 -23.37 -21.52 -4.57
C THR A 485 -22.97 -22.80 -5.28
N GLN A 486 -21.79 -22.84 -5.91
CA GLN A 486 -21.26 -24.06 -6.51
C GLN A 486 -20.82 -25.07 -5.45
N PHE A 487 -20.23 -24.60 -4.35
CA PHE A 487 -19.78 -25.43 -3.25
C PHE A 487 -20.93 -26.17 -2.55
N SER A 488 -22.07 -25.51 -2.36
CA SER A 488 -23.24 -26.09 -1.69
C SER A 488 -23.86 -27.28 -2.44
N GLN A 489 -23.61 -27.37 -3.75
CA GLN A 489 -24.07 -28.47 -4.60
C GLN A 489 -23.17 -29.72 -4.51
N GLN A 490 -22.00 -29.61 -3.86
CA GLN A 490 -21.07 -30.73 -3.75
C GLN A 490 -21.52 -31.74 -2.67
N PRO A 491 -21.28 -33.06 -2.85
CA PRO A 491 -21.71 -34.08 -1.91
C PRO A 491 -21.15 -33.91 -0.48
N CYS A 492 -19.96 -33.32 -0.38
CA CYS A 492 -19.27 -33.08 0.89
C CYS A 492 -19.91 -31.95 1.72
N TYR A 493 -20.77 -31.11 1.12
CA TYR A 493 -21.36 -29.93 1.76
C TYR A 493 -22.15 -30.25 3.05
N SER A 494 -22.78 -31.42 3.12
CA SER A 494 -23.51 -31.86 4.32
C SER A 494 -22.62 -31.93 5.57
N MET A 495 -21.33 -32.26 5.40
CA MET A 495 -20.36 -32.27 6.49
C MET A 495 -19.96 -30.86 6.91
N PHE A 496 -19.83 -29.92 5.96
CA PHE A 496 -19.47 -28.53 6.24
C PHE A 496 -20.61 -27.75 6.91
N SER A 497 -21.84 -27.89 6.41
CA SER A 497 -23.02 -27.19 6.93
C SER A 497 -23.30 -27.50 8.41
N GLY A 498 -22.98 -28.71 8.87
CA GLY A 498 -23.10 -29.12 10.27
C GLY A 498 -22.21 -28.33 11.25
N HIS A 499 -21.11 -27.75 10.75
CA HIS A 499 -20.18 -26.94 11.55
C HIS A 499 -20.51 -25.45 11.59
N LEU A 500 -21.50 -24.99 10.81
CA LEU A 500 -21.84 -23.58 10.73
C LEU A 500 -22.59 -23.09 11.97
N ASN A 501 -22.20 -21.91 12.47
CA ASN A 501 -22.91 -21.18 13.50
C ASN A 501 -24.11 -20.40 12.89
N ASN A 502 -24.92 -19.77 13.74
CA ASN A 502 -26.15 -19.11 13.30
C ASN A 502 -25.87 -17.91 12.37
N THR A 503 -24.85 -17.12 12.66
CA THR A 503 -24.48 -15.94 11.85
C THR A 503 -24.05 -16.37 10.46
N GLU A 504 -23.17 -17.38 10.36
CA GLU A 504 -22.71 -17.91 9.08
C GLU A 504 -23.88 -18.48 8.24
N ARG A 505 -24.83 -19.17 8.88
CA ARG A 505 -26.04 -19.64 8.20
C ARG A 505 -26.92 -18.50 7.70
N GLN A 506 -27.05 -17.42 8.48
CA GLN A 506 -27.80 -16.24 8.06
C GLN A 506 -27.15 -15.57 6.84
N THR A 507 -25.82 -15.44 6.81
CA THR A 507 -25.10 -14.93 5.63
C THR A 507 -25.38 -15.80 4.41
N LEU A 508 -25.31 -17.13 4.53
CA LEU A 508 -25.65 -18.02 3.41
C LEU A 508 -27.11 -17.90 2.94
N GLN A 509 -28.05 -17.70 3.86
CA GLN A 509 -29.46 -17.49 3.51
C GLN A 509 -29.68 -16.22 2.68
N THR A 510 -28.88 -15.17 2.88
CA THR A 510 -28.98 -13.93 2.08
C THR A 510 -28.63 -14.13 0.61
N ILE A 511 -27.82 -15.15 0.29
CA ILE A 511 -27.50 -15.55 -1.08
C ILE A 511 -28.33 -16.75 -1.58
N GLY A 512 -29.34 -17.18 -0.80
CA GLY A 512 -30.27 -18.23 -1.18
C GLY A 512 -29.84 -19.67 -0.86
N LEU A 513 -28.92 -19.86 0.09
CA LEU A 513 -28.39 -21.16 0.53
C LEU A 513 -28.91 -21.62 1.90
#